data_AF-A0A650A5L6-F1
#
_entry.id   AF-A0A650A5L6-F1
#
_cell.length_a   1.000
_cell.length_b   1.000
_cell.length_c   1.000
_cell.angle_alpha   90.00
_cell.angle_beta   90.00
_cell.angle_gamma   90.00
#
_symmetry.space_group_name_H-M   'P 1'
#
loop_
_entity.id
_entity.type
_entity.pdbx_description
1 polymer ?
#
loop_
_entity_poly.entity_id
_entity_poly.type
_entity_poly.pdbx_seq_one_letter_code
_entity_poly.pdbx_strand_id
1 'polypeptide(L)'
;METEGLFTPDTRDAARNRYAELRPVADVVVREVARAMDLSSEAFDRHVTETVVETAQDALFASMLEVTVGTRVEFETVCGKRDAELVQTGSENVDRVVWHAPPFADRIVATTFQDAREAAVGTLRRQAFGQLYRDILADPGDPDSDDRQEGE
;
A
#
# COMPACT_ATOMS: atom_id res chain seq x y z
N MET A 1 7.47 6.32 19.75
CA MET A 1 6.95 6.07 18.37
C MET A 1 7.34 7.22 17.45
N GLU A 2 7.61 6.92 16.19
CA GLU A 2 7.91 7.89 15.12
C GLU A 2 6.97 7.63 13.95
N THR A 3 6.56 8.68 13.25
CA THR A 3 5.64 8.59 12.11
C THR A 3 6.35 8.94 10.82
N GLU A 4 6.20 8.10 9.79
CA GLU A 4 6.82 8.29 8.47
C GLU A 4 5.79 8.20 7.35
N GLY A 5 5.74 9.19 6.47
CA GLY A 5 4.89 9.19 5.27
C GLY A 5 4.14 10.51 5.14
N LEU A 6 3.15 10.55 4.25
CA LEU A 6 2.46 11.78 3.89
C LEU A 6 0.98 11.80 4.29
N PHE A 7 0.33 10.63 4.35
CA PHE A 7 -1.10 10.58 4.68
C PHE A 7 -1.54 9.23 5.25
N THR A 8 -2.51 9.29 6.17
CA THR A 8 -3.37 8.18 6.58
C THR A 8 -4.81 8.57 6.24
N PRO A 9 -5.49 7.90 5.29
CA PRO A 9 -6.88 8.21 4.97
C PRO A 9 -7.80 7.91 6.15
N ASP A 10 -8.65 8.87 6.51
CA ASP A 10 -9.62 8.70 7.61
C ASP A 10 -10.85 7.90 7.20
N THR A 11 -11.17 7.87 5.90
CA THR A 11 -12.34 7.20 5.33
C THR A 11 -12.00 6.49 4.02
N ARG A 12 -12.87 5.56 3.60
CA ARG A 12 -12.76 4.91 2.28
C ARG A 12 -12.83 5.92 1.15
N ASP A 13 -13.70 6.93 1.25
CA ASP A 13 -13.82 7.99 0.24
C ASP A 13 -12.57 8.88 0.18
N ALA A 14 -11.98 9.20 1.34
CA ALA A 14 -10.71 9.92 1.37
C ALA A 14 -9.58 9.12 0.71
N ALA A 15 -9.57 7.79 0.88
CA ALA A 15 -8.63 6.90 0.20
C ALA A 15 -8.84 6.91 -1.32
N ARG A 16 -10.10 6.74 -1.78
CA ARG A 16 -10.44 6.78 -3.22
C ARG A 16 -10.07 8.12 -3.86
N ASN A 17 -10.40 9.24 -3.22
CA ASN A 17 -10.07 10.58 -3.72
C ASN A 17 -8.56 10.76 -3.85
N ARG A 18 -7.79 10.41 -2.81
CA ARG A 18 -6.33 10.50 -2.84
C ARG A 18 -5.73 9.59 -3.90
N TYR A 19 -6.26 8.38 -4.05
CA TYR A 19 -5.80 7.45 -5.07
C TYR A 19 -6.04 8.04 -6.48
N ALA A 20 -7.24 8.54 -6.76
CA ALA A 20 -7.56 9.14 -8.06
C ALA A 20 -6.65 10.34 -8.42
N GLU A 21 -6.29 11.18 -7.46
CA GLU A 21 -5.35 12.30 -7.65
C GLU A 21 -3.96 11.85 -8.13
N LEU A 22 -3.56 10.62 -7.84
CA LEU A 22 -2.25 10.08 -8.24
C LEU A 22 -2.21 9.56 -9.66
N ARG A 23 -3.37 9.37 -10.31
CA ARG A 23 -3.44 8.78 -11.64
C ARG A 23 -2.63 9.57 -12.69
N PRO A 24 -2.73 10.91 -12.80
CA PRO A 24 -1.91 11.67 -13.75
C PRO A 24 -0.42 11.62 -13.41
N VAL A 25 -0.07 11.52 -12.13
CA VAL A 25 1.33 11.42 -11.68
C VAL A 25 1.92 10.07 -12.10
N ALA A 26 1.17 8.99 -11.95
CA ALA A 26 1.58 7.65 -12.37
C ALA A 26 1.84 7.58 -13.88
N ASP A 27 0.95 8.15 -14.70
CA ASP A 27 1.13 8.23 -16.16
C ASP A 27 2.43 8.95 -16.55
N VAL A 28 2.68 10.11 -15.94
CA VAL A 28 3.92 10.88 -16.19
C VAL A 28 5.16 10.07 -15.79
N VAL A 29 5.15 9.43 -14.62
CA VAL A 29 6.29 8.61 -14.16
C VAL A 29 6.56 7.47 -15.13
N VAL A 30 5.54 6.71 -15.54
CA VAL A 30 5.71 5.59 -16.48
C VAL A 30 6.25 6.08 -17.83
N ARG A 31 5.73 7.20 -18.34
CA ARG A 31 6.21 7.79 -19.60
C ARG A 31 7.67 8.21 -19.53
N GLU A 32 8.07 8.88 -18.47
CA GLU A 32 9.47 9.33 -18.31
C GLU A 32 10.43 8.15 -18.10
N VAL A 33 10.02 7.10 -17.39
CA VAL A 33 10.80 5.86 -17.25
C VAL A 33 10.96 5.17 -18.61
N ALA A 34 9.88 4.99 -19.36
CA ALA A 34 9.94 4.38 -20.69
C ALA A 34 10.83 5.18 -21.65
N ARG A 35 10.74 6.51 -21.59
CA ARG A 35 11.61 7.41 -22.36
C ARG A 35 13.08 7.28 -21.96
N ALA A 36 13.39 7.21 -20.66
CA ALA A 36 14.75 7.01 -20.17
C ALA A 36 15.34 5.64 -20.58
N MET A 37 14.47 4.68 -20.85
CA MET A 37 14.83 3.36 -21.40
C MET A 37 14.93 3.35 -22.93
N ASP A 38 14.81 4.51 -23.59
CA ASP A 38 14.80 4.65 -25.06
C ASP A 38 13.74 3.76 -25.75
N LEU A 39 12.59 3.52 -25.10
CA LEU A 39 11.49 2.80 -25.75
C LEU A 39 10.98 3.60 -26.96
N SER A 40 10.97 2.94 -28.12
CA SER A 40 10.28 3.46 -29.31
C SER A 40 8.79 3.65 -29.02
N SER A 41 8.11 4.53 -29.76
CA SER A 41 6.67 4.73 -29.64
C SER A 41 5.87 3.43 -29.83
N GLU A 42 6.25 2.58 -30.80
CA GLU A 42 5.59 1.28 -31.00
C GLU A 42 5.75 0.35 -29.80
N ALA A 43 6.95 0.32 -29.19
CA ALA A 43 7.18 -0.46 -27.98
C ALA A 43 6.44 0.13 -26.77
N PHE A 44 6.35 1.46 -26.68
CA PHE A 44 5.59 2.15 -25.64
C PHE A 44 4.12 1.76 -25.72
N ASP A 45 3.48 1.91 -26.88
CA ASP A 45 2.05 1.61 -27.06
C ASP A 45 1.72 0.13 -26.79
N ARG A 46 2.68 -0.77 -27.06
CA ARG A 46 2.51 -2.21 -26.80
C ARG A 46 2.69 -2.59 -25.32
N HIS A 47 3.60 -1.94 -24.61
CA HIS A 47 4.02 -2.36 -23.27
C HIS A 47 3.45 -1.51 -22.14
N VAL A 48 3.17 -0.23 -22.39
CA VAL A 48 2.59 0.68 -21.41
C VAL A 48 1.08 0.61 -21.51
N THR A 49 0.52 -0.41 -20.86
CA THR A 49 -0.93 -0.61 -20.76
C THR A 49 -1.49 0.16 -19.56
N GLU A 50 -2.81 0.22 -19.49
CA GLU A 50 -3.54 0.74 -18.33
C GLU A 50 -3.06 0.09 -17.02
N THR A 51 -2.93 -1.24 -17.00
CA THR A 51 -2.44 -2.00 -15.85
C THR A 51 -1.04 -1.57 -15.39
N VAL A 52 -0.17 -1.14 -16.31
CA VAL A 52 1.17 -0.63 -15.95
C VAL A 52 1.04 0.71 -15.22
N VAL A 53 0.16 1.60 -15.70
CA VAL A 53 -0.11 2.89 -15.07
C VAL A 53 -0.76 2.70 -13.70
N GLU A 54 -1.74 1.80 -13.58
CA GLU A 54 -2.36 1.43 -12.30
C GLU A 54 -1.35 0.83 -11.32
N THR A 55 -0.45 -0.04 -11.79
CA THR A 55 0.63 -0.60 -10.95
C THR A 55 1.55 0.51 -10.42
N ALA A 56 1.85 1.51 -11.24
CA ALA A 56 2.62 2.67 -10.79
C ALA A 56 1.82 3.53 -9.79
N GLN A 57 0.52 3.70 -10.00
CA GLN A 57 -0.37 4.41 -9.09
C GLN A 57 -0.48 3.71 -7.72
N ASP A 58 -0.63 2.38 -7.70
CA ASP A 58 -0.59 1.52 -6.52
C ASP A 58 0.70 1.73 -5.74
N ALA A 59 1.84 1.64 -6.44
CA ALA A 59 3.15 1.81 -5.83
C ALA A 59 3.34 3.22 -5.24
N LEU A 60 2.91 4.26 -5.96
CA LEU A 60 2.92 5.63 -5.49
C LEU A 60 2.08 5.77 -4.23
N PHE A 61 0.81 5.36 -4.26
CA PHE A 61 -0.09 5.44 -3.11
C PHE A 61 0.50 4.73 -1.90
N ALA A 62 0.91 3.48 -2.07
CA ALA A 62 1.54 2.67 -1.03
C ALA A 62 2.76 3.38 -0.43
N SER A 63 3.66 3.91 -1.28
CA SER A 63 4.89 4.56 -0.85
C SER A 63 4.67 5.81 0.01
N MET A 64 3.53 6.46 -0.13
CA MET A 64 3.17 7.70 0.56
C MET A 64 2.33 7.47 1.83
N LEU A 65 1.86 6.23 2.06
CA LEU A 65 1.15 5.89 3.28
C LEU A 65 1.98 6.20 4.51
N GLU A 66 1.35 6.89 5.44
CA GLU A 66 1.91 7.14 6.75
C GLU A 66 1.93 5.84 7.57
N VAL A 67 3.08 5.52 8.15
CA VAL A 67 3.29 4.36 9.00
C VAL A 67 3.87 4.82 10.33
N THR A 68 3.58 4.07 11.39
CA THR A 68 4.18 4.32 12.71
C THR A 68 5.25 3.28 12.99
N VAL A 69 6.44 3.73 13.37
CA VAL A 69 7.57 2.91 13.80
C VAL A 69 7.70 3.02 15.32
N GLY A 70 7.77 1.89 16.01
CA GLY A 70 7.85 1.87 17.46
C GLY A 70 8.33 0.54 18.02
N THR A 71 8.20 0.43 19.34
CA THR A 71 8.47 -0.80 20.09
C THR A 71 7.25 -1.73 20.10
N ARG A 72 7.48 -2.99 20.48
CA ARG A 72 6.42 -3.99 20.68
C ARG A 72 5.36 -3.53 21.67
N VAL A 73 5.78 -3.00 22.83
CA VAL A 73 4.88 -2.51 23.90
C VAL A 73 4.00 -1.36 23.40
N GLU A 74 4.61 -0.45 22.65
CA GLU A 74 3.94 0.66 21.99
C GLU A 74 2.87 0.14 20.99
N PHE A 75 3.22 -0.85 20.18
CA PHE A 75 2.30 -1.47 19.23
C PHE A 75 1.14 -2.21 19.91
N GLU A 76 1.42 -3.04 20.92
CA GLU A 76 0.39 -3.76 21.70
C GLU A 76 -0.61 -2.80 22.36
N THR A 77 -0.14 -1.63 22.80
CA THR A 77 -0.99 -0.57 23.33
C THR A 77 -1.96 -0.01 22.29
N VAL A 78 -1.57 0.03 21.01
CA VAL A 78 -2.46 0.43 19.90
C VAL A 78 -3.47 -0.66 19.61
N CYS A 79 -3.03 -1.92 19.52
CA CYS A 79 -3.92 -3.07 19.32
C CYS A 79 -4.97 -3.17 20.43
N GLY A 80 -4.59 -2.97 21.70
CA GLY A 80 -5.54 -3.05 22.83
C GLY A 80 -6.61 -1.95 22.85
N LYS A 81 -6.49 -0.90 22.02
CA LYS A 81 -7.47 0.20 21.94
C LYS A 81 -8.52 0.01 20.84
N ARG A 82 -8.31 -0.94 19.92
CA ARG A 82 -9.19 -1.16 18.77
C ARG A 82 -9.53 -2.64 18.65
N ASP A 83 -10.81 -2.95 18.48
CA ASP A 83 -11.22 -4.28 18.06
C ASP A 83 -11.00 -4.39 16.54
N ALA A 84 -9.79 -4.81 16.17
CA ALA A 84 -9.35 -4.90 14.78
C ALA A 84 -8.55 -6.19 14.56
N GLU A 85 -8.73 -6.81 13.39
CA GLU A 85 -7.96 -7.97 12.96
C GLU A 85 -6.49 -7.58 12.76
N LEU A 86 -5.57 -8.34 13.36
CA LEU A 86 -4.14 -8.10 13.23
C LEU A 86 -3.54 -8.95 12.10
N VAL A 87 -3.01 -8.28 11.08
CA VAL A 87 -2.18 -8.88 10.03
C VAL A 87 -0.72 -8.54 10.29
N GLN A 88 0.00 -9.43 10.98
CA GLN A 88 1.41 -9.23 11.31
C GLN A 88 2.33 -10.14 10.47
N THR A 89 3.41 -9.57 9.93
CA THR A 89 4.50 -10.33 9.29
C THR A 89 5.84 -10.11 10.01
N GLY A 90 6.68 -11.15 10.04
CA GLY A 90 8.02 -11.09 10.62
C GLY A 90 8.17 -12.02 11.83
N SER A 91 9.24 -11.82 12.60
CA SER A 91 9.50 -12.61 13.80
C SER A 91 8.78 -12.05 15.03
N GLU A 92 8.29 -12.93 15.89
CA GLU A 92 7.71 -12.60 17.19
C GLU A 92 8.79 -12.18 18.21
N ASN A 93 10.04 -12.62 18.02
CA ASN A 93 11.16 -12.42 18.95
C ASN A 93 11.86 -11.05 18.77
N VAL A 94 11.16 -10.08 18.19
CA VAL A 94 11.74 -8.82 17.75
C VAL A 94 10.94 -7.67 18.31
N ASP A 95 11.68 -6.70 18.87
CA ASP A 95 11.10 -5.62 19.67
C ASP A 95 10.67 -4.41 18.85
N ARG A 96 11.09 -4.27 17.58
CA ARG A 96 10.63 -3.17 16.73
C ARG A 96 9.52 -3.63 15.81
N VAL A 97 8.53 -2.77 15.69
CA VAL A 97 7.36 -2.96 14.85
C VAL A 97 7.14 -1.68 14.06
N VAL A 98 6.80 -1.84 12.80
CA VAL A 98 6.19 -0.78 12.01
C VAL A 98 4.76 -1.20 11.70
N TRP A 99 3.79 -0.30 11.81
CA TRP A 99 2.39 -0.61 11.54
C TRP A 99 1.63 0.54 10.87
N HIS A 100 0.52 0.18 10.23
CA HIS A 100 -0.45 1.09 9.65
C HIS A 100 -1.86 0.66 10.08
N ALA A 101 -2.61 1.61 10.62
CA ALA A 101 -3.88 1.36 11.30
C ALA A 101 -4.88 2.51 11.03
N PRO A 102 -5.33 2.70 9.78
CA PRO A 102 -6.24 3.78 9.43
C PRO A 102 -7.58 3.58 10.17
N PRO A 103 -8.27 4.66 10.56
CA PRO A 103 -9.44 4.57 11.44
C PRO A 103 -10.65 3.89 10.79
N PHE A 104 -10.78 3.94 9.45
CA PHE A 104 -11.89 3.28 8.75
C PHE A 104 -11.71 1.76 8.59
N ALA A 105 -10.49 1.24 8.72
CA ALA A 105 -10.21 -0.18 8.52
C ALA A 105 -10.50 -0.97 9.79
N ASP A 106 -11.04 -2.16 9.63
CA ASP A 106 -11.21 -3.20 10.65
C ASP A 106 -9.93 -4.02 10.88
N ARG A 107 -8.82 -3.64 10.25
CA ARG A 107 -7.54 -4.33 10.27
C ARG A 107 -6.39 -3.41 10.65
N ILE A 108 -5.39 -3.97 11.31
CA ILE A 108 -4.08 -3.38 11.56
C ILE A 108 -3.03 -4.22 10.84
N VAL A 109 -2.23 -3.58 9.98
CA VAL A 109 -1.15 -4.26 9.26
C VAL A 109 0.17 -3.88 9.89
N ALA A 110 0.99 -4.87 10.24
CA ALA A 110 2.25 -4.67 10.92
C ALA A 110 3.38 -5.55 10.38
N THR A 111 4.61 -5.01 10.41
CA THR A 111 5.83 -5.74 10.07
C THR A 111 6.86 -5.56 11.18
N THR A 112 7.46 -6.64 11.64
CA THR A 112 8.48 -6.61 12.70
C THR A 112 9.88 -6.58 12.08
N PHE A 113 10.85 -5.94 12.74
CA PHE A 113 12.22 -5.83 12.22
C PHE A 113 13.25 -5.59 13.32
N GLN A 114 14.49 -6.06 13.13
CA GLN A 114 15.58 -5.80 14.08
C GLN A 114 16.36 -4.54 13.67
N ASP A 115 17.12 -4.63 12.57
CA ASP A 115 18.03 -3.55 12.12
C ASP A 115 17.63 -2.93 10.77
N ALA A 116 16.72 -3.56 10.02
CA ALA A 116 16.38 -3.19 8.65
C ALA A 116 15.11 -2.31 8.56
N ARG A 117 15.12 -1.14 9.21
CA ARG A 117 13.96 -0.23 9.30
C ARG A 117 13.37 0.13 7.93
N GLU A 118 14.20 0.60 6.99
CA GLU A 118 13.73 1.07 5.68
C GLU A 118 13.06 -0.07 4.87
N ALA A 119 13.67 -1.26 4.89
CA ALA A 119 13.11 -2.44 4.24
C ALA A 119 11.78 -2.86 4.88
N ALA A 120 11.67 -2.76 6.21
CA ALA A 120 10.43 -3.05 6.93
C ALA A 120 9.32 -2.05 6.59
N VAL A 121 9.62 -0.75 6.55
CA VAL A 121 8.68 0.31 6.14
C VAL A 121 8.18 0.08 4.71
N GLY A 122 9.08 -0.18 3.76
CA GLY A 122 8.70 -0.47 2.38
C GLY A 122 7.87 -1.75 2.24
N THR A 123 8.16 -2.77 3.05
CA THR A 123 7.39 -4.02 3.08
C THR A 123 5.99 -3.80 3.63
N LEU A 124 5.89 -3.15 4.79
CA LEU A 124 4.62 -2.78 5.39
C LEU A 124 3.77 -2.00 4.39
N ARG A 125 4.29 -0.92 3.81
CA ARG A 125 3.52 -0.07 2.88
C ARG A 125 2.87 -0.87 1.75
N ARG A 126 3.61 -1.82 1.16
CA ARG A 126 3.06 -2.74 0.14
C ARG A 126 2.00 -3.68 0.71
N GLN A 127 2.23 -4.23 1.90
CA GLN A 127 1.25 -5.08 2.58
C GLN A 127 -0.03 -4.31 2.94
N ALA A 128 0.09 -3.12 3.53
CA ALA A 128 -1.04 -2.27 3.87
C ALA A 128 -1.87 -1.92 2.64
N PHE A 129 -1.22 -1.58 1.52
CA PHE A 129 -1.92 -1.37 0.26
C PHE A 129 -2.76 -2.58 -0.16
N GLY A 130 -2.14 -3.76 -0.21
CA GLY A 130 -2.84 -4.99 -0.61
C GLY A 130 -3.97 -5.40 0.34
N GLN A 131 -3.77 -5.22 1.65
CA GLN A 131 -4.70 -5.71 2.68
C GLN A 131 -5.84 -4.76 3.01
N LEU A 132 -5.64 -3.44 2.87
CA LEU A 132 -6.61 -2.42 3.31
C LEU A 132 -7.18 -1.59 2.16
N TYR A 133 -6.45 -1.46 1.05
CA TYR A 133 -6.76 -0.49 0.00
C TYR A 133 -7.20 -1.14 -1.31
N ARG A 134 -6.59 -2.25 -1.73
CA ARG A 134 -6.88 -2.86 -3.04
C ARG A 134 -8.37 -3.07 -3.30
N ASP A 135 -9.08 -3.71 -2.37
CA ASP A 135 -10.50 -4.02 -2.55
C ASP A 135 -11.39 -2.77 -2.52
N ILE A 136 -11.01 -1.76 -1.72
CA ILE A 136 -11.76 -0.50 -1.66
C ILE A 136 -11.37 0.48 -2.77
N LEU A 137 -10.36 0.18 -3.59
CA LEU A 137 -9.94 1.01 -4.71
C LEU A 137 -10.34 0.38 -6.04
N ALA A 138 -10.50 -0.95 -6.09
CA ALA A 138 -11.13 -1.64 -7.19
C ALA A 138 -12.48 -0.97 -7.50
N ASP A 139 -12.73 -0.77 -8.80
CA ASP A 139 -14.00 -0.28 -9.28
C ASP A 139 -15.04 -1.39 -9.09
N PRO A 140 -16.15 -1.18 -8.35
CA PRO A 140 -17.22 -2.16 -8.27
C PRO A 140 -17.86 -2.50 -9.63
N GLY A 141 -17.46 -1.84 -10.72
CA GLY A 141 -17.82 -2.16 -12.09
C GLY A 141 -16.77 -2.94 -12.90
N ASP A 142 -15.66 -3.40 -12.30
CA ASP A 142 -14.62 -4.17 -13.00
C ASP A 142 -14.99 -5.67 -13.10
N PRO A 143 -15.34 -6.18 -14.31
CA PRO A 143 -15.75 -7.57 -14.51
C PRO A 143 -14.63 -8.59 -14.28
N ASP A 144 -13.35 -8.18 -14.24
CA ASP A 144 -12.20 -9.07 -14.02
C ASP A 144 -11.94 -9.37 -12.52
N SER A 145 -12.70 -8.76 -11.61
CA SER A 145 -12.51 -8.91 -10.16
C SER A 145 -13.09 -10.20 -9.56
N ASP A 146 -14.04 -10.85 -10.25
CA ASP A 146 -14.69 -12.10 -9.80
C ASP A 146 -13.95 -13.38 -10.25
N ASP A 147 -13.04 -13.29 -11.24
CA ASP A 147 -12.46 -14.46 -11.91
C ASP A 147 -11.30 -15.16 -11.14
N ARG A 148 -11.12 -14.87 -9.84
CA ARG A 148 -10.08 -15.50 -9.00
C ARG A 148 -10.60 -16.29 -7.81
N GLN A 149 -11.90 -16.52 -7.69
CA GLN A 149 -12.46 -17.47 -6.73
C GLN A 149 -13.26 -18.55 -7.45
N GLU A 150 -12.60 -19.42 -8.22
CA GLU A 150 -13.10 -20.79 -8.42
C GLU A 150 -11.94 -21.70 -8.86
N GLY A 151 -11.52 -22.55 -7.94
CA GLY A 151 -10.47 -23.56 -8.12
C GLY A 151 -10.51 -24.50 -6.93
N GLU A 152 -11.51 -25.39 -6.95
CA GLU A 152 -11.59 -26.60 -6.10
C GLU A 152 -10.43 -27.56 -6.35
#